data_AF-A0A7X3YC29-F1
#
_entry.id   AF-A0A7X3YC29-F1
#
_cell.length_a   1.000
_cell.length_b   1.000
_cell.length_c   1.000
_cell.angle_alpha   90.00
_cell.angle_beta   90.00
_cell.angle_gamma   90.00
#
_symmetry.space_group_name_H-M   'P 1'
#
loop_
_entity.id
_entity.type
_entity.pdbx_description
1 polymer ?
#
loop_
_entity_poly.entity_id
_entity_poly.type
_entity_poly.pdbx_seq_one_letter_code
_entity_poly.pdbx_strand_id
1 'polypeptide(L)'
;GLKVRHIVVLGHARCGGVGAALHPPEDPLSPDNFIGRWMSRLGPAAEAIAGRGDLSDAERQTALERASVRQSVANLRTFPFVSILEDRGGLSLHGAWFDIAEGGLWTMDPETGDFSRAG
;
A
#
# COMPACT_ATOMS: atom_id res chain seq x y z
N GLY A 1 15.83 8.96 21.08
CA GLY A 1 14.76 8.36 20.25
C GLY A 1 14.62 6.89 20.54
N LEU A 2 13.54 6.26 20.06
CA LEU A 2 13.13 4.88 20.39
C LEU A 2 14.02 3.77 19.79
N LYS A 3 14.89 4.09 18.81
CA LYS A 3 15.84 3.14 18.16
C LYS A 3 15.16 1.85 17.66
N VAL A 4 14.02 1.99 16.98
CA VAL A 4 13.31 0.84 16.38
C VAL A 4 14.18 0.16 15.34
N ARG A 5 14.10 -1.18 15.27
CA ARG A 5 14.83 -2.00 14.28
C ARG A 5 13.97 -2.44 13.12
N HIS A 6 12.65 -2.34 13.24
CA HIS A 6 11.71 -2.78 12.22
C HIS A 6 10.61 -1.76 12.02
N ILE A 7 10.26 -1.51 10.76
CA ILE A 7 9.05 -0.80 10.37
C ILE A 7 8.25 -1.74 9.48
N VAL A 8 6.97 -1.90 9.80
CA VAL A 8 6.03 -2.68 8.99
C VAL A 8 4.99 -1.73 8.42
N VAL A 9 4.88 -1.70 7.10
CA VAL A 9 3.74 -1.10 6.42
C VAL A 9 2.68 -2.18 6.24
N LEU A 10 1.58 -2.05 6.97
CA LEU A 10 0.48 -3.01 6.93
C LEU A 10 -0.71 -2.43 6.16
N GLY A 11 -0.95 -2.95 4.96
CA GLY A 11 -2.22 -2.79 4.25
C GLY A 11 -3.25 -3.83 4.70
N HIS A 12 -4.48 -3.70 4.21
CA HIS A 12 -5.53 -4.67 4.55
C HIS A 12 -6.59 -4.78 3.45
N ALA A 13 -7.31 -5.91 3.46
CA ALA A 13 -8.42 -6.16 2.56
C ALA A 13 -9.57 -5.17 2.76
N ARG A 14 -10.25 -4.87 1.65
CA ARG A 14 -11.45 -4.01 1.59
C ARG A 14 -11.19 -2.62 2.17
N CYS A 15 -10.01 -2.08 1.91
CA CYS A 15 -9.65 -0.74 2.31
C CYS A 15 -10.54 0.29 1.60
N GLY A 16 -11.43 0.94 2.35
CA GLY A 16 -12.35 1.94 1.82
C GLY A 16 -11.63 3.12 1.14
N GLY A 17 -10.46 3.50 1.63
CA GLY A 17 -9.61 4.50 0.97
C GLY A 17 -9.22 4.05 -0.44
N VAL A 18 -8.68 2.84 -0.57
CA VAL A 18 -8.31 2.26 -1.87
C VAL A 18 -9.52 2.12 -2.79
N GLY A 19 -10.67 1.71 -2.25
CA GLY A 19 -11.92 1.64 -3.02
C GLY A 19 -12.32 3.00 -3.58
N ALA A 20 -12.21 4.07 -2.79
CA ALA A 20 -12.44 5.43 -3.25
C ALA A 20 -11.40 5.93 -4.29
N ALA A 21 -10.21 5.35 -4.33
CA ALA A 21 -9.22 5.65 -5.37
C ALA A 21 -9.49 4.94 -6.70
N LEU A 22 -10.02 3.71 -6.67
CA LEU A 22 -10.43 2.97 -7.88
C LEU A 22 -11.73 3.53 -8.47
N HIS A 23 -12.63 3.97 -7.60
CA HIS A 23 -13.93 4.52 -7.96
C HIS A 23 -14.04 5.93 -7.38
N PRO A 24 -13.31 6.90 -7.93
CA PRO A 24 -13.40 8.28 -7.47
C PRO A 24 -14.85 8.77 -7.62
N PRO A 25 -15.43 9.39 -6.60
CA PRO A 25 -16.79 9.91 -6.68
C PRO A 25 -16.85 11.03 -7.73
N GLU A 26 -17.97 11.12 -8.45
CA GLU A 26 -18.21 12.17 -9.46
C GLU A 26 -18.16 13.57 -8.82
N ASP A 27 -18.67 13.69 -7.59
CA ASP A 27 -18.61 14.89 -6.77
C ASP A 27 -17.74 14.69 -5.52
N PRO A 28 -16.89 15.66 -5.13
CA PRO A 28 -16.08 15.54 -3.93
C PRO A 28 -16.96 15.48 -2.67
N LEU A 29 -16.71 14.49 -1.82
CA LEU A 29 -17.45 14.24 -0.55
C LEU A 29 -17.39 15.43 0.43
N SER A 30 -16.42 16.33 0.26
CA SER A 30 -16.34 17.59 0.98
C SER A 30 -15.71 18.69 0.11
N PRO A 31 -15.98 19.98 0.39
CA PRO A 31 -15.35 21.09 -0.33
C PRO A 31 -13.82 21.03 -0.32
N ASP A 32 -13.24 20.52 0.77
CA ASP A 32 -11.80 20.39 0.96
C ASP A 32 -11.20 19.15 0.27
N ASN A 33 -12.05 18.20 -0.13
CA ASN A 33 -11.71 16.92 -0.79
C ASN A 33 -10.43 16.26 -0.23
N PHE A 34 -10.29 16.23 1.10
CA PHE A 34 -9.07 15.74 1.75
C PHE A 34 -8.77 14.29 1.37
N ILE A 35 -9.80 13.44 1.34
CA ILE A 35 -9.67 12.03 0.96
C ILE A 35 -9.21 11.93 -0.50
N GLY A 36 -9.81 12.66 -1.44
CA GLY A 36 -9.38 12.64 -2.83
C GLY A 36 -7.94 13.11 -3.00
N ARG A 37 -7.53 14.20 -2.33
CA ARG A 37 -6.13 14.69 -2.37
C ARG A 37 -5.14 13.76 -1.68
N TRP A 38 -5.55 13.07 -0.63
CA TRP A 38 -4.72 12.08 0.04
C TRP A 38 -4.51 10.85 -0.85
N MET A 39 -5.62 10.36 -1.43
CA MET A 39 -5.64 9.20 -2.30
C MET A 39 -5.01 9.47 -3.67
N SER A 40 -4.93 10.73 -4.13
CA SER A 40 -4.24 11.08 -5.39
C SER A 40 -2.77 10.71 -5.40
N ARG A 41 -2.13 10.47 -4.23
CA ARG A 41 -0.77 9.93 -4.15
C ARG A 41 -0.65 8.49 -4.67
N LEU A 42 -1.75 7.76 -4.70
CA LEU A 42 -1.86 6.46 -5.35
C LEU A 42 -2.33 6.59 -6.81
N GLY A 43 -2.59 7.81 -7.31
CA GLY A 43 -3.18 8.10 -8.61
C GLY A 43 -2.58 7.30 -9.77
N PRO A 44 -1.25 7.36 -10.01
CA PRO A 44 -0.65 6.61 -11.11
C PRO A 44 -0.85 5.09 -11.02
N ALA A 45 -0.76 4.53 -9.81
CA ALA A 45 -0.99 3.10 -9.60
C ALA A 45 -2.48 2.73 -9.73
N ALA A 46 -3.36 3.61 -9.24
CA ALA A 46 -4.81 3.44 -9.34
C ALA A 46 -5.27 3.49 -10.80
N GLU A 47 -4.79 4.45 -11.60
CA GLU A 47 -5.09 4.56 -13.03
C GLU A 47 -4.61 3.34 -13.81
N ALA A 48 -3.37 2.91 -13.58
CA ALA A 48 -2.81 1.72 -14.24
C ALA A 48 -3.61 0.45 -13.93
N ILE A 49 -4.10 0.28 -12.70
CA ILE A 49 -4.89 -0.88 -12.26
C ILE A 49 -6.36 -0.76 -12.70
N ALA A 50 -6.93 0.44 -12.70
CA ALA A 50 -8.29 0.70 -13.21
C ALA A 50 -8.41 0.46 -14.72
N GLY A 51 -7.32 0.60 -15.49
CA GLY A 51 -7.29 0.28 -16.92
C GLY A 51 -7.26 -1.22 -17.26
N ARG A 52 -7.03 -2.11 -16.29
CA ARG A 52 -6.85 -3.56 -16.49
C ARG A 52 -8.15 -4.33 -16.67
N GLY A 53 -8.78 -4.22 -17.84
CA GLY A 53 -10.05 -4.89 -18.21
C GLY A 53 -10.14 -6.40 -17.94
N ASP A 54 -9.00 -7.07 -17.78
CA ASP A 54 -8.89 -8.49 -17.44
C ASP A 54 -9.11 -8.83 -15.95
N LEU A 55 -9.15 -7.83 -15.07
CA LEU A 55 -9.34 -8.00 -13.64
C LEU A 55 -10.77 -7.64 -13.20
N SER A 56 -11.33 -8.46 -12.30
CA SER A 56 -12.53 -8.13 -11.53
C SER A 56 -12.27 -6.96 -10.57
N ASP A 57 -13.34 -6.32 -10.08
CA ASP A 57 -13.23 -5.21 -9.12
C ASP A 57 -12.52 -5.63 -7.83
N ALA A 58 -12.79 -6.86 -7.36
CA ALA A 58 -12.11 -7.41 -6.18
C ALA A 58 -10.60 -7.60 -6.43
N GLU A 59 -10.20 -8.07 -7.62
CA GLU A 59 -8.79 -8.22 -7.98
C GLU A 59 -8.09 -6.86 -8.11
N ARG A 60 -8.75 -5.85 -8.68
CA ARG A 60 -8.23 -4.47 -8.75
C ARG A 60 -8.06 -3.87 -7.36
N GLN A 61 -9.04 -4.06 -6.49
CA GLN A 61 -9.00 -3.63 -5.09
C GLN A 61 -7.78 -4.22 -4.38
N THR A 62 -7.62 -5.55 -4.41
CA THR A 62 -6.46 -6.21 -3.79
C THR A 62 -5.13 -5.79 -4.43
N ALA A 63 -5.10 -5.63 -5.76
CA ALA A 63 -3.92 -5.18 -6.47
C ALA A 63 -3.49 -3.77 -6.02
N LEU A 64 -4.43 -2.83 -5.91
CA LEU A 64 -4.13 -1.46 -5.50
C LEU A 64 -3.78 -1.37 -4.00
N GLU A 65 -4.43 -2.15 -3.14
CA GLU A 65 -4.05 -2.28 -1.73
C GLU A 65 -2.60 -2.74 -1.58
N ARG A 66 -2.20 -3.79 -2.29
CA ARG A 66 -0.80 -4.28 -2.29
C ARG A 66 0.17 -3.29 -2.92
N ALA A 67 -0.24 -2.61 -4.00
CA ALA A 67 0.55 -1.55 -4.61
C ALA A 67 0.78 -0.37 -3.65
N SER A 68 -0.22 -0.01 -2.84
CA SER A 68 -0.09 1.05 -1.83
C SER A 68 0.94 0.72 -0.75
N VAL A 69 1.04 -0.56 -0.36
CA VAL A 69 2.06 -1.04 0.59
C VAL A 69 3.45 -0.91 -0.02
N ARG A 70 3.64 -1.40 -1.25
CA ARG A 70 4.91 -1.27 -1.99
C ARG A 70 5.34 0.18 -2.11
N GLN A 71 4.43 1.06 -2.53
CA GLN A 71 4.70 2.48 -2.68
C GLN A 71 5.08 3.13 -1.35
N SER A 72 4.42 2.76 -0.26
CA SER A 72 4.72 3.30 1.07
C SER A 72 6.09 2.85 1.57
N VAL A 73 6.48 1.58 1.34
CA VAL A 73 7.84 1.10 1.62
C VAL A 73 8.86 1.86 0.77
N ALA A 74 8.60 2.05 -0.52
CA ALA A 74 9.47 2.84 -1.40
C ALA A 74 9.60 4.30 -0.93
N ASN A 75 8.49 4.92 -0.50
CA ASN A 75 8.49 6.27 0.05
C ASN A 75 9.33 6.37 1.34
N LEU A 76 9.25 5.37 2.23
CA LEU A 76 10.10 5.32 3.43
C LEU A 76 11.59 5.32 3.06
N ARG A 77 11.99 4.64 1.99
CA ARG A 77 13.38 4.64 1.49
C ARG A 77 13.85 5.98 0.92
N THR A 78 12.94 6.90 0.60
CA THR A 78 13.33 8.26 0.16
C THR A 78 13.84 9.13 1.31
N PHE A 79 13.60 8.74 2.56
CA PHE A 79 14.12 9.47 3.72
C PHE A 79 15.57 9.04 3.98
N PRO A 80 16.56 9.96 3.93
CA PRO A 80 17.97 9.58 4.05
C PRO A 80 18.30 8.82 5.34
N PHE A 81 17.65 9.15 6.46
CA PHE A 81 17.90 8.45 7.72
C PHE A 81 17.35 7.02 7.73
N VAL A 82 16.32 6.71 6.94
CA VAL A 82 15.79 5.36 6.79
C VAL A 82 16.74 4.55 5.92
N SER A 83 17.07 5.04 4.72
CA SER A 83 17.93 4.31 3.78
C SER A 83 19.31 4.04 4.37
N ILE A 84 19.94 5.03 5.03
CA ILE A 84 21.25 4.85 5.68
C ILE A 84 21.20 3.78 6.78
N LEU A 85 20.10 3.70 7.55
CA LEU A 85 19.96 2.68 8.59
C LEU A 85 19.64 1.30 8.00
N GLU A 86 18.86 1.23 6.92
CA GLU A 86 18.56 -0.02 6.20
C GLU A 86 19.85 -0.59 5.58
N ASP A 87 20.63 0.24 4.86
CA ASP A 87 21.90 -0.16 4.22
C ASP A 87 22.94 -0.66 5.23
N ARG A 88 22.90 -0.15 6.47
CA ARG A 88 23.80 -0.56 7.56
C ARG A 88 23.28 -1.76 8.36
N GLY A 89 22.11 -2.31 7.99
CA GLY A 89 21.46 -3.40 8.72
C GLY A 89 20.90 -3.00 10.08
N GLY A 90 20.82 -1.70 10.38
CA GLY A 90 20.27 -1.17 11.64
C GLY A 90 18.74 -1.03 11.64
N LEU A 91 18.11 -1.12 10.48
CA LEU A 91 16.68 -1.04 10.26
C LEU A 91 16.26 -2.05 9.18
N SER A 92 15.09 -2.66 9.33
CA SER A 92 14.47 -3.44 8.25
C SER A 92 13.07 -2.92 7.97
N LEU A 93 12.77 -2.74 6.68
CA LEU A 93 11.44 -2.37 6.21
C LEU A 93 10.70 -3.62 5.73
N HIS A 94 9.45 -3.73 6.13
CA HIS A 94 8.58 -4.86 5.77
C HIS A 94 7.27 -4.35 5.18
N GLY A 95 6.78 -5.03 4.16
CA GLY A 95 5.42 -4.86 3.65
C GLY A 95 4.56 -6.05 4.04
N ALA A 96 3.32 -5.80 4.46
CA ALA A 96 2.34 -6.83 4.74
C ALA A 96 0.95 -6.39 4.32
N TRP A 97 0.09 -7.36 4.03
CA TRP A 97 -1.32 -7.15 3.71
C TRP A 97 -2.16 -8.18 4.47
N PHE A 98 -3.18 -7.74 5.19
CA PHE A 98 -4.01 -8.61 6.03
C PHE A 98 -5.44 -8.70 5.50
N ASP A 99 -5.92 -9.91 5.26
CA ASP A 99 -7.35 -10.13 5.01
C ASP A 99 -8.08 -10.25 6.34
N ILE A 100 -8.82 -9.20 6.68
CA ILE A 100 -9.58 -9.12 7.93
C ILE A 100 -10.73 -10.14 7.95
N ALA A 101 -11.34 -10.43 6.80
CA ALA A 101 -12.48 -11.34 6.72
C ALA A 101 -12.04 -12.80 6.84
N GLU A 102 -10.92 -13.17 6.23
CA GLU A 102 -10.40 -14.54 6.26
C GLU A 102 -9.38 -14.79 7.38
N GLY A 103 -8.93 -13.74 8.07
CA GLY A 103 -7.91 -13.82 9.12
C GLY A 103 -6.53 -14.20 8.60
N GLY A 104 -6.24 -13.91 7.32
CA GLY A 104 -4.99 -14.26 6.68
C GLY A 104 -3.99 -13.11 6.68
N LEU A 105 -2.71 -13.42 6.86
CA LEU A 105 -1.61 -12.47 6.67
C LEU A 105 -0.84 -12.84 5.40
N TRP A 106 -0.51 -11.84 4.60
CA TRP A 106 0.39 -11.96 3.46
C TRP A 106 1.59 -11.05 3.66
N THR A 107 2.78 -11.58 3.44
CA THR A 107 4.04 -10.83 3.53
C THR A 107 4.55 -10.51 2.14
N MET A 108 5.09 -9.31 1.99
CA MET A 108 5.73 -8.86 0.76
C MET A 108 7.15 -9.40 0.70
N ASP A 109 7.50 -10.08 -0.39
CA ASP A 109 8.88 -10.40 -0.73
C ASP A 109 9.63 -9.07 -1.02
N PRO A 110 10.79 -8.83 -0.38
CA PRO A 110 11.49 -7.57 -0.52
C PRO A 110 12.17 -7.39 -1.88
N GLU A 111 12.44 -8.47 -2.61
CA GLU A 111 13.12 -8.46 -3.92
C GLU A 111 12.12 -8.33 -5.07
N THR A 112 11.05 -9.13 -5.05
CA THR A 112 10.05 -9.15 -6.13
C THR A 112 8.88 -8.20 -5.86
N GLY A 113 8.62 -7.88 -4.59
CA GLY A 113 7.41 -7.17 -4.17
C GLY A 113 6.15 -8.03 -4.20
N ASP A 114 6.24 -9.34 -4.49
CA ASP A 114 5.08 -10.22 -4.49
C ASP A 114 4.60 -10.55 -3.09
N PHE A 115 3.32 -10.88 -2.95
CA PHE A 115 2.70 -11.19 -1.67
C PHE A 115 2.37 -12.67 -1.60
N SER A 116 2.96 -13.37 -0.64
CA SER A 116 2.65 -14.76 -0.31
C SER A 116 2.01 -14.84 1.07
N ARG A 117 1.12 -15.81 1.26
CA ARG A 117 0.48 -16.04 2.56
C ARG A 117 1.56 -16.41 3.59
N ALA A 118 1.57 -15.74 4.72
CA ALA A 118 2.34 -16.16 5.89
C ALA A 118 1.72 -17.45 6.43
N GLY A 119 2.58 -18.38 6.87
CA GLY A 119 2.21 -19.73 7.29
C GLY A 119 1.04 -19.81 8.26
#